data_AF-A0A538EAK1-F1
#
_entry.id   AF-A0A538EAK1-F1
#
_cell.length_a   1.000
_cell.length_b   1.000
_cell.length_c   1.000
_cell.angle_alpha   90.00
_cell.angle_beta   90.00
_cell.angle_gamma   90.00
#
_symmetry.space_group_name_H-M   'P 1'
#
loop_
_entity.id
_entity.type
_entity.pdbx_description
1 polymer ?
#
loop_
_entity_poly.entity_id
_entity_poly.type
_entity_poly.pdbx_seq_one_letter_code
_entity_poly.pdbx_strand_id
1 'polypeptide(L)'
;MRSKGLLVIAAIAAFTLGTARPALADNNADGSIGAVQAGTIGVDPSAGATQAGASVSGTVPISVGGSGNNTASNSVGAVQVGGGNSSSNSIGGVQVSAVNSSPSVSAGANGTTAGASAPVTVGGGGSNTASGSTGAVQVGGGNSSAGSGGAVQVGSASATPTAGAGMAGSAASASFPVGINGGGNNATGSTGVAQIGGGNNSTSSTLAGQSGAITAGSSAAGTTPAGTQTASNPVSVGGPGSNSATGSTGTAQIAGGNTATGSAGTVQSGPVTATPSATSGGTAGTASTPTGGAGAVGAAGGTPTAAAAGQPSTSTTQAAPVPVNEQSLNVPLGASKTPAGFPSGQLPFTGLALLLFVVLGVALLATGLGIRTRARA
;
A
#
# COMPACT_ATOMS: atom_id res chain seq x y z
N MET A 1 -26.11 29.65 -23.81
CA MET A 1 -25.60 29.33 -22.45
C MET A 1 -24.71 28.09 -22.40
N ARG A 2 -24.94 27.05 -23.22
CA ARG A 2 -24.12 25.80 -23.23
C ARG A 2 -22.67 25.98 -23.74
N SER A 3 -22.44 26.92 -24.67
CA SER A 3 -21.10 27.21 -25.20
C SER A 3 -20.15 27.87 -24.18
N LYS A 4 -20.69 28.73 -23.30
CA LYS A 4 -19.91 29.37 -22.23
C LYS A 4 -19.47 28.36 -21.17
N GLY A 5 -20.30 27.36 -20.84
CA GLY A 5 -19.94 26.29 -19.91
C GLY A 5 -18.86 25.35 -20.44
N LEU A 6 -18.92 24.99 -21.72
CA LEU A 6 -17.89 24.19 -22.38
C LEU A 6 -16.54 24.91 -22.45
N LEU A 7 -16.54 26.23 -22.66
CA LEU A 7 -15.31 27.03 -22.72
C LEU A 7 -14.64 27.15 -21.33
N VAL A 8 -15.43 27.24 -20.26
CA VAL A 8 -14.91 27.22 -18.87
C VAL A 8 -14.35 25.85 -18.52
N ILE A 9 -15.00 24.75 -18.91
CA ILE A 9 -14.49 23.39 -18.68
C ILE A 9 -13.21 23.13 -19.46
N ALA A 10 -13.14 23.58 -20.73
CA ALA A 10 -11.94 23.46 -21.55
C ALA A 10 -10.78 24.31 -21.01
N ALA A 11 -11.06 25.53 -20.51
CA ALA A 11 -10.05 26.38 -19.89
C ALA A 11 -9.51 25.80 -18.57
N ILE A 12 -10.39 25.21 -17.74
CA ILE A 12 -9.98 24.51 -16.52
C ILE A 12 -9.14 23.27 -16.87
N ALA A 13 -9.55 22.48 -17.87
CA ALA A 13 -8.78 21.31 -18.33
C ALA A 13 -7.40 21.72 -18.88
N ALA A 14 -7.32 22.79 -19.69
CA ALA A 14 -6.06 23.29 -20.22
C ALA A 14 -5.14 23.88 -19.13
N PHE A 15 -5.69 24.58 -18.13
CA PHE A 15 -4.91 25.09 -16.99
C PHE A 15 -4.39 23.95 -16.11
N THR A 16 -5.16 22.87 -15.93
CA THR A 16 -4.69 21.67 -15.23
C THR A 16 -3.63 20.87 -15.99
N LEU A 17 -3.57 20.97 -17.33
CA LEU A 17 -2.50 20.39 -18.13
C LEU A 17 -1.22 21.25 -18.11
N GLY A 18 -1.34 22.57 -17.93
CA GLY A 18 -0.22 23.51 -17.87
C GLY A 18 0.61 23.45 -16.58
N THR A 19 0.17 22.72 -15.55
CA THR A 19 0.90 22.55 -14.28
C THR A 19 1.71 21.25 -14.21
N ALA A 20 1.80 20.48 -15.30
CA ALA A 20 2.66 19.31 -15.36
C ALA A 20 4.14 19.73 -15.22
N ARG A 21 4.82 19.24 -14.18
CA ARG A 21 6.26 19.47 -14.00
C ARG A 21 7.06 18.65 -15.04
N PRO A 22 8.13 19.21 -15.65
CA PRO A 22 8.96 18.45 -16.59
C PRO A 22 9.63 17.28 -15.87
N ALA A 23 9.63 16.11 -16.53
CA ALA A 23 10.35 14.94 -16.06
C ALA A 23 11.85 15.11 -16.32
N LEU A 24 12.55 15.76 -15.39
CA LEU A 24 14.00 15.96 -15.44
C LEU A 24 14.70 14.70 -14.90
N ALA A 25 15.27 13.88 -15.78
CA ALA A 25 16.19 12.80 -15.44
C ALA A 25 17.11 12.49 -16.63
N ASP A 26 18.40 12.23 -16.36
CA ASP A 26 19.34 11.75 -17.37
C ASP A 26 19.19 10.23 -17.47
N ASN A 27 18.21 9.79 -18.24
CA ASN A 27 17.90 8.37 -18.39
C ASN A 27 18.99 7.67 -19.23
N ASN A 28 19.51 6.54 -18.73
CA ASN A 28 20.51 5.74 -19.44
C ASN A 28 19.89 4.40 -19.86
N ALA A 29 20.03 4.02 -21.14
CA ALA A 29 19.43 2.81 -21.72
C ALA A 29 20.47 1.96 -22.46
N ASP A 30 21.68 1.85 -21.93
CA ASP A 30 22.80 1.20 -22.58
C ASP A 30 22.53 -0.29 -22.87
N GLY A 31 22.87 -0.74 -24.08
CA GLY A 31 22.66 -2.13 -24.53
C GLY A 31 21.23 -2.67 -24.39
N SER A 32 20.23 -1.82 -24.18
CA SER A 32 18.86 -2.24 -23.85
C SER A 32 17.91 -2.14 -25.04
N ILE A 33 16.95 -3.05 -25.12
CA ILE A 33 15.92 -3.09 -26.17
C ILE A 33 14.57 -2.73 -25.55
N GLY A 34 13.90 -1.68 -26.06
CA GLY A 34 12.57 -1.30 -25.60
C GLY A 34 12.55 -0.73 -24.17
N ALA A 35 13.58 0.00 -23.76
CA ALA A 35 13.59 0.72 -22.49
C ALA A 35 12.74 2.00 -22.58
N VAL A 36 11.79 2.16 -21.66
CA VAL A 36 10.98 3.37 -21.49
C VAL A 36 11.27 3.96 -20.13
N GLN A 37 11.72 5.21 -20.09
CA GLN A 37 12.15 5.84 -18.85
C GLN A 37 11.58 7.25 -18.78
N ALA A 38 10.96 7.56 -17.65
CA ALA A 38 10.48 8.89 -17.33
C ALA A 38 11.01 9.28 -15.95
N GLY A 39 11.50 10.51 -15.84
CA GLY A 39 11.91 11.11 -14.57
C GLY A 39 10.73 11.28 -13.59
N THR A 40 10.90 12.18 -12.62
CA THR A 40 9.81 12.55 -11.71
C THR A 40 8.64 13.19 -12.47
N ILE A 41 7.41 12.82 -12.14
CA ILE A 41 6.20 13.37 -12.77
C ILE A 41 5.34 13.95 -11.66
N GLY A 42 4.78 15.15 -11.87
CA GLY A 42 3.89 15.77 -10.90
C GLY A 42 2.82 16.62 -11.55
N VAL A 43 1.64 16.64 -10.95
CA VAL A 43 0.51 17.50 -11.31
C VAL A 43 -0.11 18.09 -10.05
N ASP A 44 -0.43 19.39 -10.11
CA ASP A 44 -1.01 20.13 -8.99
C ASP A 44 -2.38 20.75 -9.35
N PRO A 45 -3.44 19.95 -9.59
CA PRO A 45 -4.80 20.45 -9.74
C PRO A 45 -5.21 21.33 -8.55
N SER A 46 -5.79 22.49 -8.84
CA SER A 46 -6.37 23.37 -7.83
C SER A 46 -7.69 23.99 -8.31
N ALA A 47 -8.58 24.26 -7.37
CA ALA A 47 -9.83 24.97 -7.61
C ALA A 47 -10.20 25.79 -6.36
N GLY A 48 -10.78 26.96 -6.56
CA GLY A 48 -11.23 27.79 -5.44
C GLY A 48 -12.32 28.75 -5.84
N ALA A 49 -13.03 29.27 -4.84
CA ALA A 49 -14.05 30.28 -5.00
C ALA A 49 -14.08 31.20 -3.77
N THR A 50 -14.40 32.47 -4.00
CA THR A 50 -14.54 33.47 -2.94
C THR A 50 -15.84 34.24 -3.17
N GLN A 51 -16.67 34.36 -2.14
CA GLN A 51 -17.91 35.14 -2.16
C GLN A 51 -18.19 35.75 -0.79
N ALA A 52 -18.41 37.07 -0.75
CA ALA A 52 -18.90 37.78 0.45
C ALA A 52 -18.13 37.47 1.76
N GLY A 53 -16.80 37.41 1.70
CA GLY A 53 -15.95 37.11 2.88
C GLY A 53 -15.84 35.62 3.23
N ALA A 54 -16.52 34.74 2.49
CA ALA A 54 -16.30 33.30 2.50
C ALA A 54 -15.34 32.90 1.38
N SER A 55 -14.40 32.01 1.66
CA SER A 55 -13.50 31.42 0.68
C SER A 55 -13.49 29.89 0.81
N VAL A 56 -13.28 29.22 -0.33
CA VAL A 56 -13.01 27.79 -0.39
C VAL A 56 -11.86 27.57 -1.38
N SER A 57 -10.94 26.70 -1.03
CA SER A 57 -9.81 26.30 -1.87
C SER A 57 -9.58 24.80 -1.72
N GLY A 58 -9.30 24.13 -2.83
CA GLY A 58 -8.93 22.73 -2.85
C GLY A 58 -7.75 22.51 -3.78
N THR A 59 -6.84 21.64 -3.37
CA THR A 59 -5.69 21.19 -4.15
C THR A 59 -5.63 19.67 -4.14
N VAL A 60 -5.17 19.06 -5.23
CA VAL A 60 -4.95 17.61 -5.32
C VAL A 60 -3.59 17.33 -5.94
N PRO A 61 -2.47 17.69 -5.28
CA PRO A 61 -1.14 17.32 -5.76
C PRO A 61 -1.04 15.80 -5.91
N ILE A 62 -0.50 15.36 -7.04
CA ILE A 62 -0.15 13.97 -7.32
C ILE A 62 1.25 13.97 -7.91
N SER A 63 2.14 13.13 -7.38
CA SER A 63 3.49 12.97 -7.92
C SER A 63 3.96 11.53 -7.91
N VAL A 64 4.73 11.16 -8.93
CA VAL A 64 5.65 10.03 -8.89
C VAL A 64 7.04 10.61 -8.65
N GLY A 65 7.56 10.40 -7.44
CA GLY A 65 8.79 10.98 -6.93
C GLY A 65 10.04 10.15 -7.27
N GLY A 66 11.06 10.27 -6.42
CA GLY A 66 12.37 9.65 -6.59
C GLY A 66 13.45 10.67 -6.97
N SER A 67 14.70 10.34 -6.65
CA SER A 67 15.86 11.16 -6.97
C SER A 67 16.84 10.37 -7.82
N GLY A 68 17.62 11.09 -8.63
CA GLY A 68 18.58 10.48 -9.54
C GLY A 68 17.95 9.90 -10.80
N ASN A 69 18.79 9.21 -11.56
CA ASN A 69 18.49 8.76 -12.90
C ASN A 69 17.83 7.38 -12.91
N ASN A 70 17.11 7.08 -13.99
CA ASN A 70 16.74 5.72 -14.31
C ASN A 70 17.85 5.10 -15.18
N THR A 71 18.18 3.83 -14.93
CA THR A 71 19.21 3.11 -15.66
C THR A 71 18.68 1.76 -16.13
N ALA A 72 18.60 1.55 -17.44
CA ALA A 72 18.45 0.24 -18.05
C ALA A 72 19.79 -0.15 -18.71
N SER A 73 20.37 -1.30 -18.35
CA SER A 73 21.59 -1.82 -18.96
C SER A 73 21.41 -3.26 -19.41
N ASN A 74 21.66 -3.56 -20.69
CA ASN A 74 21.52 -4.92 -21.25
C ASN A 74 20.17 -5.57 -20.95
N SER A 75 19.10 -4.78 -20.90
CA SER A 75 17.76 -5.23 -20.50
C SER A 75 16.78 -5.19 -21.67
N VAL A 76 15.76 -6.03 -21.62
CA VAL A 76 14.68 -6.07 -22.62
C VAL A 76 13.37 -5.67 -21.95
N GLY A 77 12.70 -4.64 -22.47
CA GLY A 77 11.39 -4.20 -21.98
C GLY A 77 11.42 -3.62 -20.56
N ALA A 78 12.43 -2.80 -20.24
CA ALA A 78 12.49 -2.10 -18.96
C ALA A 78 11.62 -0.83 -18.99
N VAL A 79 10.67 -0.70 -18.08
CA VAL A 79 9.82 0.49 -17.91
C VAL A 79 10.09 1.09 -16.54
N GLN A 80 10.53 2.34 -16.50
CA GLN A 80 10.95 3.02 -15.27
C GLN A 80 10.31 4.41 -15.18
N VAL A 81 9.67 4.72 -14.05
CA VAL A 81 9.01 6.01 -13.82
C VAL A 81 9.40 6.56 -12.45
N GLY A 82 9.79 7.83 -12.42
CA GLY A 82 10.32 8.50 -11.23
C GLY A 82 11.84 8.67 -11.32
N GLY A 83 12.51 8.63 -10.17
CA GLY A 83 13.98 8.72 -10.10
C GLY A 83 14.60 7.53 -9.35
N GLY A 84 15.80 7.14 -9.80
CA GLY A 84 16.67 6.18 -9.11
C GLY A 84 16.37 4.71 -9.40
N ASN A 85 15.67 4.38 -10.47
CA ASN A 85 15.39 2.98 -10.82
C ASN A 85 16.57 2.36 -11.59
N SER A 86 16.81 1.06 -11.40
CA SER A 86 17.89 0.34 -12.08
C SER A 86 17.46 -1.05 -12.54
N SER A 87 17.60 -1.32 -13.83
CA SER A 87 17.32 -2.61 -14.45
C SER A 87 18.52 -3.08 -15.27
N SER A 88 19.23 -4.10 -14.80
CA SER A 88 20.40 -4.65 -15.49
C SER A 88 20.19 -6.10 -15.89
N ASN A 89 20.56 -6.47 -17.12
CA ASN A 89 20.54 -7.85 -17.60
C ASN A 89 19.19 -8.56 -17.36
N SER A 90 18.09 -7.82 -17.47
CA SER A 90 16.75 -8.24 -17.04
C SER A 90 15.76 -8.22 -18.20
N ILE A 91 14.68 -8.99 -18.08
CA ILE A 91 13.61 -9.09 -19.07
C ILE A 91 12.29 -8.68 -18.41
N GLY A 92 11.60 -7.67 -18.97
CA GLY A 92 10.28 -7.25 -18.52
C GLY A 92 10.27 -6.67 -17.09
N GLY A 93 11.16 -5.73 -16.81
CA GLY A 93 11.20 -5.03 -15.53
C GLY A 93 10.33 -3.78 -15.54
N VAL A 94 9.41 -3.64 -14.58
CA VAL A 94 8.62 -2.42 -14.36
C VAL A 94 8.94 -1.85 -13.00
N GLN A 95 9.38 -0.59 -12.94
CA GLN A 95 9.79 0.07 -11.71
C GLN A 95 9.17 1.44 -11.61
N VAL A 96 8.50 1.69 -10.49
CA VAL A 96 7.91 2.99 -10.17
C VAL A 96 8.44 3.40 -8.80
N SER A 97 8.98 4.60 -8.72
CA SER A 97 9.42 5.19 -7.46
C SER A 97 8.21 5.51 -6.56
N ALA A 98 8.40 6.21 -5.45
CA ALA A 98 7.29 6.57 -4.56
C ALA A 98 6.19 7.34 -5.30
N VAL A 99 4.94 6.96 -5.05
CA VAL A 99 3.75 7.66 -5.56
C VAL A 99 3.10 8.37 -4.39
N ASN A 100 2.89 9.67 -4.52
CA ASN A 100 2.33 10.51 -3.48
C ASN A 100 1.10 11.24 -4.02
N SER A 101 0.07 11.37 -3.20
CA SER A 101 -1.01 12.31 -3.41
C SER A 101 -1.31 13.02 -2.09
N SER A 102 -1.49 14.33 -2.13
CA SER A 102 -1.80 15.13 -0.93
C SER A 102 -3.03 16.02 -1.10
N PRO A 103 -4.22 15.44 -1.39
CA PRO A 103 -5.45 16.21 -1.50
C PRO A 103 -5.70 17.01 -0.23
N SER A 104 -6.03 18.30 -0.39
CA SER A 104 -6.42 19.17 0.70
C SER A 104 -7.54 20.11 0.26
N VAL A 105 -8.43 20.42 1.19
CA VAL A 105 -9.47 21.43 1.03
C VAL A 105 -9.51 22.29 2.28
N SER A 106 -9.70 23.59 2.10
CA SER A 106 -9.95 24.54 3.16
C SER A 106 -11.14 25.42 2.77
N ALA A 107 -11.94 25.77 3.75
CA ALA A 107 -13.02 26.74 3.64
C ALA A 107 -12.99 27.66 4.86
N GLY A 108 -13.36 28.92 4.68
CA GLY A 108 -13.47 29.83 5.80
C GLY A 108 -14.47 30.94 5.54
N ALA A 109 -15.11 31.40 6.60
CA ALA A 109 -16.02 32.55 6.60
C ALA A 109 -16.03 33.17 8.00
N ASN A 110 -15.95 34.49 8.10
CA ASN A 110 -16.15 35.25 9.34
C ASN A 110 -15.33 34.71 10.55
N GLY A 111 -14.06 34.38 10.34
CA GLY A 111 -13.17 33.86 11.39
C GLY A 111 -13.41 32.39 11.78
N THR A 112 -14.30 31.69 11.08
CA THR A 112 -14.48 30.24 11.15
C THR A 112 -13.74 29.61 9.97
N THR A 113 -13.02 28.52 10.22
CA THR A 113 -12.31 27.75 9.20
C THR A 113 -12.67 26.28 9.31
N ALA A 114 -12.80 25.58 8.20
CA ALA A 114 -12.87 24.13 8.14
C ALA A 114 -11.88 23.64 7.09
N GLY A 115 -11.30 22.47 7.31
CA GLY A 115 -10.39 21.87 6.36
C GLY A 115 -10.38 20.36 6.46
N ALA A 116 -10.02 19.72 5.37
CA ALA A 116 -9.76 18.30 5.33
C ALA A 116 -8.57 18.02 4.41
N SER A 117 -7.81 16.99 4.75
CA SER A 117 -6.77 16.47 3.88
C SER A 117 -6.82 14.95 3.86
N ALA A 118 -6.40 14.34 2.78
CA ALA A 118 -6.31 12.88 2.68
C ALA A 118 -5.02 12.43 1.98
N PRO A 119 -3.83 12.76 2.53
CA PRO A 119 -2.58 12.33 1.93
C PRO A 119 -2.51 10.81 1.83
N VAL A 120 -2.05 10.32 0.70
CA VAL A 120 -1.77 8.91 0.41
C VAL A 120 -0.35 8.82 -0.13
N THR A 121 0.41 7.85 0.34
CA THR A 121 1.74 7.54 -0.16
C THR A 121 1.85 6.04 -0.39
N VAL A 122 2.36 5.66 -1.56
CA VAL A 122 2.83 4.30 -1.85
C VAL A 122 4.33 4.38 -2.08
N GLY A 123 5.07 3.81 -1.15
CA GLY A 123 6.52 3.72 -1.14
C GLY A 123 7.21 4.56 -0.09
N GLY A 124 8.49 4.29 0.08
CA GLY A 124 9.43 5.11 0.82
C GLY A 124 10.48 5.75 -0.11
N GLY A 125 11.48 6.37 0.50
CA GLY A 125 12.69 6.75 -0.22
C GLY A 125 13.49 5.51 -0.65
N GLY A 126 14.33 5.67 -1.68
CA GLY A 126 15.24 4.64 -2.17
C GLY A 126 14.95 4.21 -3.61
N SER A 127 15.93 3.51 -4.19
CA SER A 127 15.91 3.00 -5.56
C SER A 127 15.21 1.65 -5.66
N ASN A 128 14.57 1.36 -6.80
CA ASN A 128 14.20 -0.01 -7.14
C ASN A 128 15.34 -0.64 -7.96
N THR A 129 15.62 -1.93 -7.73
CA THR A 129 16.68 -2.66 -8.44
C THR A 129 16.18 -4.00 -8.98
N ALA A 130 16.35 -4.22 -10.28
CA ALA A 130 16.08 -5.49 -10.95
C ALA A 130 17.33 -5.89 -11.73
N SER A 131 18.10 -6.85 -11.20
CA SER A 131 19.34 -7.30 -11.86
C SER A 131 19.24 -8.78 -12.19
N GLY A 132 19.43 -9.18 -13.44
CA GLY A 132 19.31 -10.59 -13.83
C GLY A 132 17.92 -11.17 -13.61
N SER A 133 16.86 -10.36 -13.62
CA SER A 133 15.51 -10.81 -13.30
C SER A 133 14.59 -10.90 -14.51
N THR A 134 13.54 -11.72 -14.41
CA THR A 134 12.50 -11.88 -15.44
C THR A 134 11.15 -11.52 -14.84
N GLY A 135 10.44 -10.54 -15.40
CA GLY A 135 9.09 -10.18 -14.97
C GLY A 135 9.03 -9.56 -13.57
N ALA A 136 9.96 -8.66 -13.24
CA ALA A 136 9.96 -7.96 -11.96
C ALA A 136 9.08 -6.70 -12.02
N VAL A 137 8.16 -6.54 -11.07
CA VAL A 137 7.33 -5.34 -10.91
C VAL A 137 7.57 -4.76 -9.52
N GLN A 138 8.03 -3.52 -9.45
CA GLN A 138 8.44 -2.88 -8.21
C GLN A 138 7.82 -1.49 -8.10
N VAL A 139 7.10 -1.23 -7.01
CA VAL A 139 6.48 0.07 -6.74
C VAL A 139 6.95 0.56 -5.38
N GLY A 140 7.35 1.81 -5.29
CA GLY A 140 7.51 2.50 -4.01
C GLY A 140 8.90 2.49 -3.37
N GLY A 141 9.98 2.38 -4.15
CA GLY A 141 11.35 2.63 -3.68
C GLY A 141 11.92 1.58 -2.71
N GLY A 142 13.22 1.34 -2.81
CA GLY A 142 13.94 0.40 -1.94
C GLY A 142 13.74 -1.09 -2.24
N ASN A 143 12.99 -1.46 -3.30
CA ASN A 143 12.78 -2.86 -3.64
C ASN A 143 13.97 -3.45 -4.42
N SER A 144 14.28 -4.73 -4.19
CA SER A 144 15.32 -5.48 -4.92
C SER A 144 14.80 -6.84 -5.39
N SER A 145 15.04 -7.17 -6.64
CA SER A 145 14.57 -8.41 -7.30
C SER A 145 15.71 -9.16 -8.01
N ALA A 146 16.94 -9.05 -7.51
CA ALA A 146 18.11 -9.61 -8.18
C ALA A 146 17.99 -11.13 -8.42
N GLY A 147 18.24 -11.60 -9.65
CA GLY A 147 18.19 -13.02 -10.02
C GLY A 147 16.82 -13.68 -9.90
N SER A 148 15.74 -12.89 -9.84
CA SER A 148 14.39 -13.41 -9.57
C SER A 148 13.55 -13.62 -10.84
N GLY A 149 12.54 -14.49 -10.77
CA GLY A 149 11.53 -14.69 -11.81
C GLY A 149 10.12 -14.39 -11.29
N GLY A 150 9.43 -13.38 -11.80
CA GLY A 150 8.08 -13.04 -11.36
C GLY A 150 8.03 -12.50 -9.94
N ALA A 151 8.83 -11.47 -9.63
CA ALA A 151 8.81 -10.79 -8.34
C ALA A 151 7.94 -9.53 -8.43
N VAL A 152 6.89 -9.45 -7.60
CA VAL A 152 6.02 -8.28 -7.46
C VAL A 152 6.20 -7.69 -6.07
N GLN A 153 6.68 -6.47 -5.98
CA GLN A 153 7.02 -5.82 -4.72
C GLN A 153 6.41 -4.43 -4.66
N VAL A 154 5.73 -4.13 -3.56
CA VAL A 154 5.23 -2.80 -3.23
C VAL A 154 5.83 -2.42 -1.88
N GLY A 155 6.46 -1.26 -1.81
CA GLY A 155 6.99 -0.71 -0.56
C GLY A 155 5.89 -0.42 0.46
N SER A 156 6.18 0.44 1.43
CA SER A 156 5.14 0.90 2.38
C SER A 156 3.94 1.51 1.66
N ALA A 157 2.77 1.47 2.27
CA ALA A 157 1.59 2.16 1.76
C ALA A 157 0.85 2.79 2.92
N SER A 158 0.55 4.08 2.86
CA SER A 158 -0.10 4.79 3.96
C SER A 158 -1.08 5.84 3.47
N ALA A 159 -2.09 6.10 4.29
CA ALA A 159 -3.00 7.22 4.14
C ALA A 159 -3.21 7.88 5.50
N THR A 160 -3.21 9.21 5.53
CA THR A 160 -3.36 9.98 6.78
C THR A 160 -4.46 11.03 6.68
N PRO A 161 -5.72 10.62 6.44
CA PRO A 161 -6.83 11.55 6.38
C PRO A 161 -7.00 12.32 7.68
N THR A 162 -7.21 13.63 7.55
CA THR A 162 -7.51 14.55 8.63
C THR A 162 -8.69 15.43 8.25
N ALA A 163 -9.47 15.81 9.24
CA ALA A 163 -10.50 16.83 9.13
C ALA A 163 -10.44 17.72 10.36
N GLY A 164 -10.72 19.01 10.20
CA GLY A 164 -10.76 19.92 11.32
C GLY A 164 -11.61 21.14 11.04
N ALA A 165 -12.05 21.76 12.13
CA ALA A 165 -12.76 23.02 12.11
C ALA A 165 -12.28 23.89 13.27
N GLY A 166 -12.30 25.20 13.08
CA GLY A 166 -11.86 26.17 14.06
C GLY A 166 -12.73 27.41 14.00
N MET A 167 -12.93 28.02 15.16
CA MET A 167 -13.53 29.34 15.34
C MET A 167 -12.76 30.06 16.44
N ALA A 168 -13.02 31.35 16.65
CA ALA A 168 -12.30 32.12 17.66
C ALA A 168 -12.33 31.44 19.04
N GLY A 169 -11.15 31.00 19.51
CA GLY A 169 -10.98 30.35 20.81
C GLY A 169 -11.32 28.85 20.87
N SER A 170 -11.71 28.20 19.78
CA SER A 170 -12.00 26.75 19.80
C SER A 170 -11.66 26.05 18.49
N ALA A 171 -11.14 24.83 18.56
CA ALA A 171 -10.90 24.01 17.39
C ALA A 171 -11.21 22.54 17.67
N ALA A 172 -11.58 21.81 16.63
CA ALA A 172 -11.73 20.37 16.64
C ALA A 172 -10.98 19.77 15.46
N SER A 173 -10.34 18.64 15.67
CA SER A 173 -9.69 17.86 14.62
C SER A 173 -9.91 16.37 14.82
N ALA A 174 -9.92 15.64 13.72
CA ALA A 174 -9.92 14.19 13.70
C ALA A 174 -8.90 13.71 12.66
N SER A 175 -8.23 12.60 12.96
CA SER A 175 -7.35 11.93 12.01
C SER A 175 -7.59 10.43 12.02
N PHE A 176 -7.42 9.80 10.86
CA PHE A 176 -7.59 8.35 10.70
C PHE A 176 -6.42 7.72 9.93
N PRO A 177 -5.19 7.76 10.45
CA PRO A 177 -4.05 7.15 9.78
C PRO A 177 -4.23 5.64 9.59
N VAL A 178 -3.95 5.15 8.40
CA VAL A 178 -3.85 3.73 8.07
C VAL A 178 -2.59 3.47 7.26
N GLY A 179 -1.99 2.32 7.41
CA GLY A 179 -0.83 1.97 6.60
C GLY A 179 -0.34 0.53 6.76
N ILE A 180 0.46 0.13 5.78
CA ILE A 180 1.31 -1.05 5.80
C ILE A 180 2.74 -0.52 5.84
N ASN A 181 3.40 -0.69 6.98
CA ASN A 181 4.69 -0.11 7.29
C ASN A 181 5.85 -0.98 6.81
N GLY A 182 7.04 -0.37 6.77
CA GLY A 182 8.33 -1.03 6.51
C GLY A 182 9.20 -0.29 5.50
N GLY A 183 10.41 -0.82 5.26
CA GLY A 183 11.37 -0.30 4.27
C GLY A 183 11.29 -0.95 2.88
N GLY A 184 12.43 -1.17 2.24
CA GLY A 184 12.50 -1.90 0.97
C GLY A 184 12.14 -3.38 1.10
N ASN A 185 11.72 -4.01 0.00
CA ASN A 185 11.57 -5.46 -0.10
C ASN A 185 12.75 -6.11 -0.82
N ASN A 186 13.03 -7.37 -0.51
CA ASN A 186 14.09 -8.14 -1.15
C ASN A 186 13.58 -9.53 -1.57
N ALA A 187 13.65 -9.79 -2.88
CA ALA A 187 13.20 -10.99 -3.56
C ALA A 187 14.36 -11.76 -4.22
N THR A 188 15.59 -11.59 -3.74
CA THR A 188 16.79 -12.09 -4.43
C THR A 188 16.74 -13.61 -4.66
N GLY A 189 16.97 -14.03 -5.91
CA GLY A 189 17.01 -15.44 -6.32
C GLY A 189 15.67 -16.18 -6.20
N SER A 190 14.55 -15.45 -6.12
CA SER A 190 13.24 -16.05 -5.90
C SER A 190 12.41 -16.14 -7.17
N THR A 191 11.52 -17.13 -7.24
CA THR A 191 10.47 -17.24 -8.26
C THR A 191 9.10 -17.01 -7.62
N GLY A 192 8.23 -16.23 -8.27
CA GLY A 192 6.83 -16.06 -7.88
C GLY A 192 6.62 -15.42 -6.50
N VAL A 193 7.23 -14.28 -6.21
CA VAL A 193 7.04 -13.61 -4.92
C VAL A 193 6.12 -12.40 -5.03
N ALA A 194 5.29 -12.21 -4.01
CA ALA A 194 4.44 -11.04 -3.85
C ALA A 194 4.68 -10.44 -2.45
N GLN A 195 5.23 -9.23 -2.39
CA GLN A 195 5.54 -8.56 -1.12
C GLN A 195 4.90 -7.18 -1.10
N ILE A 196 4.21 -6.86 -0.01
CA ILE A 196 3.52 -5.57 0.18
C ILE A 196 3.91 -5.00 1.54
N GLY A 197 4.13 -3.69 1.63
CA GLY A 197 4.75 -3.16 2.83
C GLY A 197 6.22 -3.54 2.84
N GLY A 198 6.98 -2.96 3.75
CA GLY A 198 8.42 -3.03 3.66
C GLY A 198 9.09 -4.02 4.61
N GLY A 199 10.37 -4.30 4.35
CA GLY A 199 11.16 -5.22 5.16
C GLY A 199 10.82 -6.68 4.93
N ASN A 200 10.27 -7.06 3.77
CA ASN A 200 10.05 -8.46 3.44
C ASN A 200 11.30 -9.03 2.74
N ASN A 201 11.80 -10.18 3.17
CA ASN A 201 12.94 -10.88 2.59
C ASN A 201 12.55 -12.29 2.16
N SER A 202 12.80 -12.61 0.90
CA SER A 202 12.50 -13.92 0.31
C SER A 202 13.67 -14.41 -0.54
N THR A 203 14.16 -15.61 -0.23
CA THR A 203 15.25 -16.26 -0.96
C THR A 203 14.84 -17.67 -1.39
N SER A 204 15.08 -18.00 -2.66
CA SER A 204 14.79 -19.32 -3.26
C SER A 204 13.32 -19.73 -3.16
N SER A 205 12.39 -18.80 -3.37
CA SER A 205 10.95 -19.10 -3.34
C SER A 205 10.41 -19.60 -4.69
N THR A 206 9.29 -20.31 -4.66
CA THR A 206 8.43 -20.59 -5.83
C THR A 206 7.09 -19.86 -5.77
N LEU A 207 6.55 -19.68 -4.55
CA LEU A 207 5.39 -18.83 -4.23
C LEU A 207 5.50 -18.36 -2.77
N ALA A 208 5.80 -17.09 -2.54
CA ALA A 208 5.83 -16.49 -1.20
C ALA A 208 5.05 -15.17 -1.19
N GLY A 209 4.08 -15.05 -0.27
CA GLY A 209 3.30 -13.86 -0.01
C GLY A 209 3.69 -13.26 1.33
N GLN A 210 4.15 -12.01 1.37
CA GLN A 210 4.52 -11.36 2.63
C GLN A 210 3.94 -9.95 2.75
N SER A 211 3.53 -9.57 3.96
CA SER A 211 3.12 -8.20 4.26
C SER A 211 3.77 -7.61 5.50
N GLY A 212 4.23 -6.37 5.40
CA GLY A 212 4.74 -5.61 6.54
C GLY A 212 3.67 -5.35 7.61
N ALA A 213 4.08 -4.79 8.76
CA ALA A 213 3.17 -4.46 9.85
C ALA A 213 2.04 -3.53 9.41
N ILE A 214 0.80 -3.80 9.83
CA ILE A 214 -0.38 -3.03 9.47
C ILE A 214 -0.73 -2.14 10.65
N THR A 215 -0.92 -0.85 10.42
CA THR A 215 -1.36 0.10 11.46
C THR A 215 -2.62 0.80 11.01
N ALA A 216 -3.55 0.98 11.93
CA ALA A 216 -4.74 1.80 11.77
C ALA A 216 -4.95 2.56 13.07
N GLY A 217 -5.40 3.79 13.01
CA GLY A 217 -5.72 4.53 14.22
C GLY A 217 -6.73 5.60 13.91
N SER A 218 -7.53 5.94 14.90
CA SER A 218 -8.29 7.18 14.91
C SER A 218 -7.79 8.05 16.05
N SER A 219 -7.71 9.35 15.83
CA SER A 219 -7.58 10.31 16.91
C SER A 219 -8.54 11.46 16.71
N ALA A 220 -9.03 12.01 17.82
CA ALA A 220 -9.82 13.22 17.83
C ALA A 220 -9.24 14.16 18.89
N ALA A 221 -9.13 15.44 18.57
CA ALA A 221 -8.69 16.47 19.48
C ALA A 221 -9.65 17.65 19.45
N GLY A 222 -9.89 18.26 20.60
CA GLY A 222 -10.68 19.47 20.76
C GLY A 222 -9.95 20.45 21.67
N THR A 223 -9.81 21.69 21.24
CA THR A 223 -9.28 22.78 22.06
C THR A 223 -10.39 23.78 22.33
N THR A 224 -10.50 24.23 23.57
CA THR A 224 -11.40 25.29 24.02
C THR A 224 -10.63 26.20 24.98
N PRO A 225 -11.17 27.37 25.38
CA PRO A 225 -10.53 28.19 26.41
C PRO A 225 -10.41 27.46 27.76
N ALA A 226 -11.23 26.42 27.98
CA ALA A 226 -11.20 25.59 29.19
C ALA A 226 -10.13 24.47 29.16
N GLY A 227 -9.46 24.25 28.03
CA GLY A 227 -8.40 23.25 27.88
C GLY A 227 -8.51 22.39 26.61
N THR A 228 -7.58 21.44 26.49
CA THR A 228 -7.48 20.50 25.36
C THR A 228 -7.90 19.10 25.76
N GLN A 229 -8.74 18.48 24.94
CA GLN A 229 -9.15 17.09 25.06
C GLN A 229 -8.59 16.31 23.88
N THR A 230 -8.03 15.13 24.12
CA THR A 230 -7.54 14.24 23.06
C THR A 230 -7.98 12.81 23.35
N ALA A 231 -8.46 12.11 22.33
CA ALA A 231 -8.73 10.67 22.36
C ALA A 231 -8.02 10.00 21.18
N SER A 232 -7.47 8.80 21.39
CA SER A 232 -6.84 8.03 20.33
C SER A 232 -7.11 6.53 20.49
N ASN A 233 -7.24 5.84 19.36
CA ASN A 233 -7.51 4.40 19.29
C ASN A 233 -6.59 3.76 18.24
N PRO A 234 -5.26 3.72 18.48
CA PRO A 234 -4.35 3.00 17.61
C PRO A 234 -4.54 1.48 17.73
N VAL A 235 -4.51 0.83 16.58
CA VAL A 235 -4.53 -0.63 16.38
C VAL A 235 -3.40 -0.98 15.43
N SER A 236 -2.59 -1.96 15.80
CA SER A 236 -1.54 -2.48 14.96
C SER A 236 -1.66 -4.00 14.88
N VAL A 237 -1.52 -4.54 13.69
CA VAL A 237 -1.22 -5.97 13.49
C VAL A 237 0.25 -6.02 13.13
N GLY A 238 1.03 -6.72 13.96
CA GLY A 238 2.45 -6.90 13.76
C GLY A 238 3.34 -6.35 14.86
N GLY A 239 4.46 -7.03 15.07
CA GLY A 239 5.56 -6.55 15.91
C GLY A 239 6.59 -5.73 15.12
N PRO A 240 7.55 -5.09 15.80
CA PRO A 240 8.73 -4.56 15.11
C PRO A 240 9.47 -5.71 14.45
N GLY A 241 9.74 -5.61 13.15
CA GLY A 241 10.55 -6.58 12.43
C GLY A 241 10.11 -6.87 11.01
N SER A 242 11.01 -7.47 10.25
CA SER A 242 10.84 -7.95 8.89
C SER A 242 10.12 -9.30 8.83
N ASN A 243 9.59 -9.65 7.66
CA ASN A 243 9.26 -11.04 7.34
C ASN A 243 10.44 -11.68 6.62
N SER A 244 10.77 -12.92 6.96
CA SER A 244 11.84 -13.66 6.31
C SER A 244 11.39 -15.07 5.96
N ALA A 245 11.54 -15.46 4.69
CA ALA A 245 11.30 -16.82 4.22
C ALA A 245 12.48 -17.32 3.38
N THR A 246 13.11 -18.40 3.84
CA THR A 246 14.28 -19.00 3.19
C THR A 246 13.95 -20.43 2.76
N GLY A 247 14.07 -20.73 1.46
CA GLY A 247 13.86 -22.05 0.86
C GLY A 247 12.39 -22.40 0.66
N SER A 248 11.62 -21.63 -0.10
CA SER A 248 10.14 -21.62 0.01
C SER A 248 9.36 -22.37 -1.07
N THR A 249 8.31 -23.09 -0.63
CA THR A 249 7.13 -23.46 -1.43
C THR A 249 5.84 -23.17 -0.66
N GLY A 250 5.12 -22.09 -1.00
CA GLY A 250 3.80 -21.78 -0.42
C GLY A 250 3.84 -21.18 0.99
N THR A 251 4.56 -20.08 1.18
CA THR A 251 4.58 -19.36 2.46
C THR A 251 3.71 -18.10 2.42
N ALA A 252 2.99 -17.82 3.50
CA ALA A 252 2.24 -16.59 3.69
C ALA A 252 2.58 -15.99 5.07
N GLN A 253 3.17 -14.81 5.10
CA GLN A 253 3.52 -14.12 6.34
C GLN A 253 2.84 -12.76 6.40
N ILE A 254 2.07 -12.52 7.45
CA ILE A 254 1.30 -11.29 7.61
C ILE A 254 1.85 -10.49 8.78
N ALA A 255 1.96 -9.18 8.58
CA ALA A 255 2.19 -8.22 9.65
C ALA A 255 3.57 -8.28 10.34
N GLY A 256 4.66 -8.54 9.63
CA GLY A 256 6.03 -8.40 10.16
C GLY A 256 6.41 -9.33 11.33
N GLY A 257 7.72 -9.47 11.57
CA GLY A 257 8.26 -10.28 12.67
C GLY A 257 8.17 -11.79 12.47
N ASN A 258 7.84 -12.27 11.27
CA ASN A 258 7.71 -13.69 10.98
C ASN A 258 9.01 -14.26 10.36
N THR A 259 9.38 -15.49 10.70
CA THR A 259 10.54 -16.18 10.11
C THR A 259 10.19 -17.63 9.77
N ALA A 260 10.48 -18.06 8.54
CA ALA A 260 10.25 -19.42 8.06
C ALA A 260 11.49 -19.96 7.31
N THR A 261 12.32 -20.72 8.01
CA THR A 261 13.56 -21.31 7.49
C THR A 261 13.30 -22.75 7.00
N GLY A 262 13.64 -23.07 5.74
CA GLY A 262 13.49 -24.42 5.15
C GLY A 262 12.07 -24.75 4.65
N SER A 263 11.41 -23.80 3.98
CA SER A 263 9.95 -23.71 3.90
C SER A 263 9.20 -24.59 2.88
N ALA A 264 8.10 -25.21 3.34
CA ALA A 264 6.89 -25.43 2.54
C ALA A 264 5.61 -25.27 3.40
N GLY A 265 4.58 -24.58 2.89
CA GLY A 265 3.22 -24.54 3.47
C GLY A 265 3.01 -23.72 4.76
N THR A 266 3.89 -22.78 5.11
CA THR A 266 3.75 -22.03 6.37
C THR A 266 2.84 -20.82 6.22
N VAL A 267 1.96 -20.61 7.22
CA VAL A 267 1.15 -19.38 7.33
C VAL A 267 1.37 -18.81 8.73
N GLN A 268 1.87 -17.57 8.81
CA GLN A 268 2.17 -16.89 10.08
C GLN A 268 1.60 -15.48 10.07
N SER A 269 1.23 -14.98 11.26
CA SER A 269 0.78 -13.61 11.46
C SER A 269 1.42 -13.01 12.70
N GLY A 270 1.80 -11.74 12.62
CA GLY A 270 2.28 -10.98 13.77
C GLY A 270 1.17 -10.71 14.81
N PRO A 271 1.54 -10.33 16.05
CA PRO A 271 0.60 -10.08 17.14
C PRO A 271 -0.31 -8.86 16.88
N VAL A 272 -1.53 -8.88 17.41
CA VAL A 272 -2.44 -7.72 17.37
C VAL A 272 -2.28 -6.91 18.66
N THR A 273 -2.09 -5.60 18.53
CA THR A 273 -1.99 -4.66 19.66
C THR A 273 -2.98 -3.52 19.47
N ALA A 274 -3.66 -3.12 20.55
CA ALA A 274 -4.49 -1.91 20.57
C ALA A 274 -4.24 -1.17 21.89
N THR A 275 -4.01 0.15 21.82
CA THR A 275 -3.72 0.97 23.00
C THR A 275 -4.54 2.25 23.00
N PRO A 276 -5.86 2.18 23.27
CA PRO A 276 -6.70 3.37 23.36
C PRO A 276 -6.25 4.29 24.51
N SER A 277 -6.35 5.60 24.30
CA SER A 277 -6.05 6.60 25.32
C SER A 277 -6.98 7.80 25.23
N ALA A 278 -7.21 8.44 26.37
CA ALA A 278 -7.93 9.71 26.46
C ALA A 278 -7.23 10.61 27.48
N THR A 279 -7.15 11.91 27.19
CA THR A 279 -6.52 12.90 28.06
C THR A 279 -7.32 14.19 28.07
N SER A 280 -7.41 14.83 29.23
CA SER A 280 -8.12 16.09 29.45
C SER A 280 -7.23 17.09 30.18
N GLY A 281 -7.02 18.26 29.58
CA GLY A 281 -6.09 19.29 30.05
C GLY A 281 -6.75 20.58 30.57
N GLY A 282 -7.89 20.47 31.26
CA GLY A 282 -8.60 21.63 31.81
C GLY A 282 -8.56 21.71 33.34
N THR A 283 -8.51 22.94 33.88
CA THR A 283 -8.68 23.20 35.32
C THR A 283 -10.10 22.80 35.73
N ALA A 284 -10.24 21.87 36.68
CA ALA A 284 -11.53 21.39 37.16
C ALA A 284 -12.33 22.52 37.81
N GLY A 285 -13.22 23.16 37.05
CA GLY A 285 -14.33 23.94 37.59
C GLY A 285 -15.44 22.99 38.02
N THR A 286 -15.80 23.02 39.30
CA THR A 286 -16.96 22.32 39.86
C THR A 286 -18.24 22.77 39.15
N ALA A 287 -18.77 21.95 38.24
CA ALA A 287 -20.13 22.10 37.72
C ALA A 287 -20.76 20.74 37.38
N SER A 288 -21.89 20.49 38.05
CA SER A 288 -22.94 19.48 37.89
C SER A 288 -22.76 18.32 36.89
N THR A 289 -22.91 17.11 37.42
CA THR A 289 -23.23 15.87 36.69
C THR A 289 -24.24 16.10 35.56
N PRO A 290 -23.89 15.82 34.29
CA PRO A 290 -24.87 15.60 33.24
C PRO A 290 -25.46 14.21 33.44
N THR A 291 -26.72 14.15 33.88
CA THR A 291 -27.56 12.95 33.79
C THR A 291 -27.94 12.76 32.32
N GLY A 292 -27.04 12.16 31.54
CA GLY A 292 -27.23 11.86 30.12
C GLY A 292 -26.23 10.80 29.71
N GLY A 293 -26.67 9.55 29.68
CA GLY A 293 -25.83 8.36 29.62
C GLY A 293 -24.83 8.34 28.46
N ALA A 294 -23.55 8.50 28.79
CA ALA A 294 -22.50 7.72 28.15
C ALA A 294 -22.43 6.40 28.92
N GLY A 295 -22.97 5.34 28.32
CA GLY A 295 -22.77 4.00 28.85
C GLY A 295 -21.28 3.75 29.03
N ALA A 296 -20.87 3.50 30.28
CA ALA A 296 -19.57 2.93 30.56
C ALA A 296 -19.48 1.59 29.81
N VAL A 297 -18.79 1.58 28.66
CA VAL A 297 -18.22 0.32 28.17
C VAL A 297 -17.12 -0.03 29.15
N GLY A 298 -17.47 -0.88 30.12
CA GLY A 298 -16.54 -1.46 31.04
C GLY A 298 -15.35 -2.02 30.27
N ALA A 299 -14.15 -1.67 30.71
CA ALA A 299 -12.95 -2.40 30.35
C ALA A 299 -13.10 -3.82 30.89
N ALA A 300 -13.72 -4.70 30.11
CA ALA A 300 -13.50 -6.13 30.25
C ALA A 300 -12.07 -6.38 29.77
N GLY A 301 -11.12 -6.29 30.72
CA GLY A 301 -9.80 -6.88 30.59
C GLY A 301 -9.96 -8.40 30.49
N GLY A 302 -10.43 -8.88 29.35
CA GLY A 302 -10.34 -10.27 28.95
C GLY A 302 -8.97 -10.46 28.33
N THR A 303 -8.02 -11.00 29.09
CA THR A 303 -6.93 -11.75 28.48
C THR A 303 -7.58 -12.81 27.58
N PRO A 304 -7.27 -12.89 26.27
CA PRO A 304 -7.65 -14.07 25.53
C PRO A 304 -6.85 -15.23 26.14
N THR A 305 -7.51 -16.09 26.91
CA THR A 305 -7.02 -17.42 27.20
C THR A 305 -6.73 -18.07 25.85
N ALA A 306 -5.44 -18.27 25.56
CA ALA A 306 -5.01 -19.02 24.41
C ALA A 306 -5.75 -20.35 24.40
N ALA A 307 -6.57 -20.59 23.38
CA ALA A 307 -6.96 -21.95 23.04
C ALA A 307 -5.66 -22.71 22.82
N ALA A 308 -5.45 -23.76 23.62
CA ALA A 308 -4.22 -24.53 23.66
C ALA A 308 -3.81 -24.95 22.24
N ALA A 309 -2.81 -24.26 21.69
CA ALA A 309 -1.97 -24.83 20.64
C ALA A 309 -1.32 -26.06 21.27
N GLY A 310 -1.54 -27.23 20.66
CA GLY A 310 -0.99 -28.49 21.12
C GLY A 310 0.50 -28.32 21.45
N GLN A 311 0.85 -28.67 22.67
CA GLN A 311 2.24 -28.79 23.11
C GLN A 311 3.02 -29.61 22.08
N PRO A 312 4.17 -29.13 21.57
CA PRO A 312 5.11 -30.03 20.93
C PRO A 312 5.64 -30.98 22.02
N SER A 313 5.17 -32.22 22.02
CA SER A 313 5.81 -33.29 22.79
C SER A 313 7.28 -33.36 22.37
N THR A 314 8.16 -33.05 23.31
CA THR A 314 9.57 -33.43 23.24
C THR A 314 9.66 -34.95 23.39
N SER A 315 9.37 -35.69 22.32
CA SER A 315 9.76 -37.10 22.24
C SER A 315 11.21 -37.17 21.78
N THR A 316 12.11 -37.37 22.74
CA THR A 316 13.45 -37.89 22.51
C THR A 316 13.34 -39.33 22.01
N THR A 317 13.09 -39.52 20.71
CA THR A 317 13.38 -40.78 20.03
C THR A 317 14.70 -40.63 19.29
N GLN A 318 15.73 -41.06 20.01
CA GLN A 318 17.03 -41.52 19.54
C GLN A 318 16.93 -42.13 18.13
N ALA A 319 17.71 -41.60 17.18
CA ALA A 319 17.86 -42.19 15.86
C ALA A 319 18.53 -43.56 16.00
N ALA A 320 17.78 -44.63 15.71
CA ALA A 320 18.36 -45.94 15.46
C ALA A 320 19.02 -45.93 14.07
N PRO A 321 20.24 -46.46 13.91
CA PRO A 321 20.87 -46.58 12.60
C PRO A 321 20.17 -47.69 11.82
N VAL A 322 19.53 -47.34 10.70
CA VAL A 322 18.95 -48.32 9.77
C VAL A 322 19.93 -48.54 8.62
N PRO A 323 20.29 -49.80 8.30
CA PRO A 323 21.30 -50.13 7.30
C PRO A 323 20.84 -49.82 5.86
N VAL A 324 21.82 -49.47 5.04
CA VAL A 324 21.73 -49.33 3.57
C VAL A 324 21.18 -50.60 2.95
N ASN A 325 20.12 -50.45 2.12
CA ASN A 325 19.69 -51.48 1.19
C ASN A 325 19.72 -50.87 -0.23
N GLU A 326 20.79 -51.18 -0.96
CA GLU A 326 20.89 -50.89 -2.40
C GLU A 326 20.03 -51.89 -3.18
N GLN A 327 18.78 -51.51 -3.45
CA GLN A 327 17.94 -52.23 -4.42
C GLN A 327 17.30 -51.24 -5.40
N SER A 328 17.99 -51.12 -6.54
CA SER A 328 17.47 -50.90 -7.91
C SER A 328 15.98 -50.55 -8.05
N LEU A 329 15.70 -49.35 -8.57
CA LEU A 329 14.49 -49.05 -9.33
C LEU A 329 14.80 -47.96 -10.38
N ASN A 330 15.18 -48.42 -11.56
CA ASN A 330 15.14 -47.65 -12.80
C ASN A 330 13.71 -47.14 -13.03
N VAL A 331 13.47 -45.86 -12.78
CA VAL A 331 12.30 -45.15 -13.31
C VAL A 331 12.79 -43.83 -13.94
N PRO A 332 12.63 -43.62 -15.25
CA PRO A 332 13.02 -42.36 -15.87
C PRO A 332 12.11 -41.23 -15.37
N LEU A 333 12.72 -40.09 -15.03
CA LEU A 333 12.01 -38.84 -14.74
C LEU A 333 11.22 -38.42 -16.00
N GLY A 334 9.89 -38.45 -15.91
CA GLY A 334 9.01 -38.04 -17.01
C GLY A 334 7.57 -38.53 -16.97
N ALA A 335 7.20 -39.44 -16.05
CA ALA A 335 5.82 -39.92 -15.94
C ALA A 335 4.97 -39.07 -14.98
N SER A 336 4.73 -37.79 -15.33
CA SER A 336 3.63 -37.04 -14.74
C SER A 336 2.32 -37.43 -15.43
N LYS A 337 1.37 -37.96 -14.64
CA LYS A 337 -0.02 -38.11 -15.07
C LYS A 337 -0.57 -36.72 -15.40
N THR A 338 -0.81 -36.45 -16.69
CA THR A 338 -1.59 -35.31 -17.15
C THR A 338 -3.05 -35.52 -16.75
N PRO A 339 -3.69 -34.57 -16.02
CA PRO A 339 -5.13 -34.51 -15.95
C PRO A 339 -5.64 -34.20 -17.36
N ALA A 340 -6.50 -35.07 -17.89
CA ALA A 340 -7.11 -34.88 -19.18
C ALA A 340 -8.03 -33.64 -19.18
N GLY A 341 -7.87 -32.78 -20.18
CA GLY A 341 -8.95 -31.92 -20.65
C GLY A 341 -8.80 -30.42 -20.37
N PHE A 342 -7.87 -29.75 -21.06
CA PHE A 342 -8.08 -28.36 -21.47
C PHE A 342 -7.55 -28.16 -22.90
N PRO A 343 -8.40 -27.80 -23.87
CA PRO A 343 -7.93 -27.48 -25.22
C PRO A 343 -7.10 -26.20 -25.16
N SER A 344 -5.87 -26.29 -25.68
CA SER A 344 -4.99 -25.15 -25.90
C SER A 344 -5.62 -24.18 -26.91
N GLY A 345 -5.84 -22.93 -26.49
CA GLY A 345 -6.24 -21.84 -27.38
C GLY A 345 -7.41 -20.96 -26.94
N GLN A 346 -8.04 -21.22 -25.78
CA GLN A 346 -9.18 -20.43 -25.32
C GLN A 346 -8.79 -19.53 -24.15
N LEU A 347 -8.75 -18.21 -24.38
CA LEU A 347 -8.61 -17.22 -23.31
C LEU A 347 -9.78 -17.37 -22.32
N PRO A 348 -9.53 -17.25 -20.99
CA PRO A 348 -10.49 -17.61 -19.93
C PRO A 348 -11.78 -16.78 -19.89
N PHE A 349 -11.96 -15.82 -20.80
CA PHE A 349 -13.17 -15.00 -20.91
C PHE A 349 -13.63 -14.94 -22.37
N THR A 350 -14.37 -15.95 -22.83
CA THR A 350 -15.01 -15.87 -24.15
C THR A 350 -16.36 -15.16 -24.05
N GLY A 351 -16.60 -14.25 -25.00
CA GLY A 351 -17.89 -13.65 -25.38
C GLY A 351 -18.75 -13.09 -24.24
N LEU A 352 -19.48 -13.97 -23.58
CA LEU A 352 -20.48 -13.61 -22.56
C LEU A 352 -19.85 -13.14 -21.24
N ALA A 353 -18.79 -13.79 -20.78
CA ALA A 353 -18.15 -13.43 -19.51
C ALA A 353 -17.50 -12.05 -19.58
N LEU A 354 -16.82 -11.76 -20.69
CA LEU A 354 -16.26 -10.43 -20.96
C LEU A 354 -17.37 -9.37 -21.07
N LEU A 355 -18.47 -9.68 -21.75
CA LEU A 355 -19.62 -8.79 -21.87
C LEU A 355 -20.23 -8.45 -20.49
N LEU A 356 -20.33 -9.42 -19.59
CA LEU A 356 -20.80 -9.19 -18.22
C LEU A 356 -19.87 -8.28 -17.40
N PHE A 357 -18.55 -8.44 -17.53
CA PHE A 357 -17.58 -7.55 -16.87
C PHE A 357 -17.63 -6.12 -17.44
N VAL A 358 -17.82 -5.97 -18.75
CA VAL A 358 -17.99 -4.65 -19.39
C VAL A 358 -19.28 -3.98 -18.94
N VAL A 359 -20.39 -4.71 -18.90
CA VAL A 359 -21.68 -4.19 -18.41
C VAL A 359 -21.59 -3.78 -16.94
N LEU A 360 -20.92 -4.57 -16.10
CA LEU A 360 -20.69 -4.24 -14.70
C LEU A 360 -19.81 -2.98 -14.54
N GLY A 361 -18.74 -2.84 -15.33
CA GLY A 361 -17.89 -1.65 -15.34
C GLY A 361 -18.65 -0.38 -15.75
N VAL A 362 -19.50 -0.47 -16.77
CA VAL A 362 -20.35 0.65 -17.21
C VAL A 362 -21.40 1.01 -16.15
N ALA A 363 -22.01 0.02 -15.50
CA ALA A 363 -22.98 0.23 -14.42
C ALA A 363 -22.33 0.93 -13.21
N LEU A 364 -21.13 0.51 -12.82
CA LEU A 364 -20.38 1.15 -11.72
C LEU A 364 -19.97 2.59 -12.08
N LEU A 365 -19.54 2.83 -13.32
CA LEU A 365 -19.21 4.19 -13.79
C LEU A 365 -20.44 5.11 -13.75
N ALA A 366 -21.59 4.63 -14.23
CA ALA A 366 -22.84 5.38 -14.22
C ALA A 366 -23.33 5.68 -12.79
N THR A 367 -23.21 4.69 -11.89
CA THR A 367 -23.57 4.85 -10.47
C THR A 367 -22.66 5.84 -9.77
N GLY A 368 -21.34 5.79 -10.04
CA GLY A 368 -20.38 6.78 -9.53
C GLY A 368 -20.66 8.20 -10.03
N LEU A 369 -21.07 8.35 -11.30
CA LEU A 369 -21.46 9.64 -11.85
C LEU A 369 -22.75 10.19 -11.22
N GLY A 370 -23.73 9.32 -10.94
CA GLY A 370 -25.00 9.68 -10.29
C GLY A 370 -24.85 10.13 -8.83
N ILE A 371 -23.94 9.50 -8.08
CA ILE A 371 -23.60 9.95 -6.72
C ILE A 371 -22.92 11.33 -6.77
N ARG A 372 -22.05 11.57 -7.77
CA ARG A 372 -21.36 12.85 -7.94
C ARG A 372 -22.28 14.00 -8.34
N THR A 373 -23.36 13.73 -9.08
CA THR A 373 -24.35 14.76 -9.44
C THR A 373 -25.31 15.06 -8.29
N ARG A 374 -25.69 14.06 -7.49
CA ARG A 374 -26.50 14.29 -6.28
C ARG A 374 -25.73 14.95 -5.14
N ALA A 375 -24.41 14.77 -5.05
CA ALA A 375 -23.58 15.51 -4.11
C ALA A 375 -23.38 17.00 -4.49
N ARG A 376 -23.89 17.44 -5.65
CA ARG A 376 -23.79 18.81 -6.15
C ARG A 376 -25.15 19.53 -6.23
N ALA A 377 -26.24 18.88 -5.83
CA ALA A 377 -27.55 19.47 -5.65
C ALA A 377 -27.82 19.66 -4.16
#